data_AF-A0A7Y3LAF1-F1
#
_entry.id   AF-A0A7Y3LAF1-F1
#
_cell.length_a   1.000
_cell.length_b   1.000
_cell.length_c   1.000
_cell.angle_alpha   90.00
_cell.angle_beta   90.00
_cell.angle_gamma   90.00
#
_symmetry.space_group_name_H-M   'P 1'
#
loop_
_entity.id
_entity.type
_entity.pdbx_description
1 polymer ?
#
loop_
_entity_poly.entity_id
_entity_poly.type
_entity_poly.pdbx_seq_one_letter_code
_entity_poly.pdbx_strand_id
1 'polypeptide(L)'
;MTVLAVLFAAGSFIASGILAPKRSTAAKRSPYECGIVPSSEPVERFPIRFYLVAMIFIIFDIEVIFLYPWAVIFRQLSNFGLVEMVIFAATVFVSFLYLVSNGALTWGPKRKALPIQDDVEPELLQTTTPAA
;
A
#
# COMPACT_ATOMS: atom_id res chain seq x y z
N MET A 1 -6.65 10.37 29.65
CA MET A 1 -5.60 10.33 28.61
C MET A 1 -6.14 10.68 27.23
N THR A 2 -7.22 10.06 26.76
CA THR A 2 -7.85 10.38 25.46
C THR A 2 -8.24 11.86 25.31
N VAL A 3 -8.92 12.42 26.31
CA VAL A 3 -9.32 13.85 26.32
C VAL A 3 -8.11 14.79 26.24
N LEU A 4 -7.05 14.50 26.99
CA LEU A 4 -5.80 15.27 26.97
C LEU A 4 -5.12 15.19 25.60
N ALA A 5 -5.07 14.00 25.00
CA ALA A 5 -4.47 13.79 23.68
C ALA A 5 -5.21 14.56 22.59
N VAL A 6 -6.55 14.52 22.61
CA VAL A 6 -7.39 15.26 21.66
C VAL A 6 -7.21 16.76 21.84
N LEU A 7 -7.22 17.25 23.08
CA LEU A 7 -7.00 18.67 23.39
C LEU A 7 -5.62 19.14 22.93
N PHE A 8 -4.58 18.34 23.16
CA PHE A 8 -3.22 18.67 22.76
C PHE A 8 -3.08 18.71 21.23
N ALA A 9 -3.63 17.72 20.52
CA ALA A 9 -3.60 17.66 19.06
C ALA A 9 -4.38 18.82 18.43
N ALA A 10 -5.60 19.06 18.89
CA ALA A 10 -6.44 20.16 18.40
C ALA A 10 -5.82 21.53 18.73
N GLY A 11 -5.33 21.71 19.96
CA GLY A 11 -4.66 22.92 20.40
C GLY A 11 -3.40 23.21 19.58
N SER A 12 -2.57 22.19 19.30
CA SER A 12 -1.37 22.32 18.48
C SER A 12 -1.71 22.69 17.02
N PHE A 13 -2.76 22.09 16.45
CA PHE A 13 -3.21 22.40 15.10
C PHE A 13 -3.72 23.85 14.99
N ILE A 14 -4.52 24.30 15.96
CA ILE A 14 -5.02 25.69 16.02
C ILE A 14 -3.87 26.67 16.21
N ALA A 15 -2.96 26.40 17.15
CA ALA A 15 -1.79 27.24 17.40
C ALA A 15 -0.91 27.36 16.14
N SER A 16 -0.67 26.25 15.44
CA SER A 16 0.04 26.25 14.17
C SER A 16 -0.63 27.15 13.13
N GLY A 17 -1.96 27.06 12.99
CA GLY A 17 -2.71 27.89 12.03
C GLY A 17 -2.73 29.40 12.33
N ILE A 18 -2.56 29.79 13.60
CA ILE A 18 -2.54 31.20 14.03
C ILE A 18 -1.11 31.78 13.98
N LEU A 19 -0.11 31.02 14.44
CA LEU A 19 1.29 31.47 14.50
C LEU A 19 2.03 31.36 13.16
N ALA A 20 1.58 30.49 12.24
CA ALA A 20 2.28 30.29 10.97
C ALA A 20 2.12 31.49 10.00
N PRO A 21 3.20 31.95 9.35
CA PRO A 21 3.14 33.01 8.36
C PRO A 21 2.37 32.54 7.11
N LYS A 22 1.23 33.18 6.83
CA LYS A 22 0.36 32.87 5.69
C LYS A 22 0.91 33.49 4.40
N ARG A 23 1.80 32.78 3.70
CA ARG A 23 2.26 33.13 2.35
C ARG A 23 1.76 32.12 1.33
N SER A 24 0.54 32.33 0.81
CA SER A 24 -0.05 31.50 -0.23
C SER A 24 0.34 32.01 -1.63
N THR A 25 1.09 31.22 -2.37
CA THR A 25 1.41 31.47 -3.79
C THR A 25 0.80 30.34 -4.61
N ALA A 26 0.43 30.58 -5.87
CA ALA A 26 -0.11 29.52 -6.75
C ALA A 26 0.83 28.30 -6.82
N ALA A 27 2.14 28.54 -6.96
CA ALA A 27 3.17 27.50 -6.96
C ALA A 27 3.31 26.70 -5.65
N LYS A 28 2.85 27.23 -4.50
CA LYS A 28 2.85 26.48 -3.22
C LYS A 28 1.65 25.57 -3.07
N ARG A 29 0.60 25.80 -3.86
CA ARG A 29 -0.65 25.03 -3.84
C ARG A 29 -0.73 24.02 -4.98
N SER A 30 0.16 24.11 -5.97
CA SER A 30 0.26 23.14 -7.04
C SER A 30 0.90 21.84 -6.56
N PRO A 31 0.47 20.67 -7.07
CA PRO A 31 1.16 19.40 -6.88
C PRO A 31 2.64 19.49 -7.28
N TYR A 32 3.49 18.72 -6.61
CA TYR A 32 4.91 18.66 -6.91
C TYR A 32 5.14 17.78 -8.14
N GLU A 33 5.57 18.38 -9.24
CA GLU A 33 5.79 17.73 -10.55
C GLU A 33 7.20 18.04 -11.09
N CYS A 34 8.20 18.15 -10.20
CA CYS A 34 9.59 18.50 -10.56
C CYS A 34 9.75 19.80 -11.39
N GLY A 35 8.77 20.72 -11.33
CA GLY A 35 8.78 21.99 -12.05
C GLY A 35 8.01 22.01 -13.37
N ILE A 36 7.39 20.90 -13.76
CA ILE A 36 6.52 20.81 -14.94
C ILE A 36 5.07 21.14 -14.53
N VAL A 37 4.37 21.93 -15.35
CA VAL A 37 2.94 22.21 -15.13
C VAL A 37 2.15 21.02 -15.66
N PRO A 38 1.34 20.33 -14.83
CA PRO A 38 0.58 19.17 -15.28
C PRO A 38 -0.45 19.62 -16.33
N SER A 39 -0.36 19.05 -17.53
CA SER A 39 -1.26 19.33 -18.65
C SER A 39 -2.53 18.47 -18.64
N SER A 40 -2.47 17.30 -18.01
CA SER A 40 -3.58 16.36 -17.83
C SER A 40 -3.24 15.34 -16.74
N GLU A 41 -4.20 15.00 -15.88
CA GLU A 41 -4.05 13.86 -14.97
C GLU A 41 -3.99 12.56 -15.77
N PRO A 42 -2.91 11.75 -15.65
CA PRO A 42 -2.87 10.43 -16.26
C PRO A 42 -3.99 9.56 -15.66
N VAL A 43 -4.78 8.91 -16.51
CA VAL A 43 -5.67 7.81 -16.07
C VAL A 43 -4.82 6.61 -15.70
N GLU A 44 -4.34 6.60 -14.46
CA GLU A 44 -3.52 5.51 -13.93
C GLU A 44 -4.41 4.33 -13.54
N ARG A 45 -4.01 3.12 -13.98
CA ARG A 45 -4.66 1.88 -13.57
C ARG A 45 -4.18 1.53 -12.18
N PHE A 46 -5.01 1.77 -11.18
CA PHE A 46 -4.71 1.33 -9.81
C PHE A 46 -4.54 -0.19 -9.75
N PRO A 47 -3.41 -0.71 -9.24
CA PRO A 47 -3.18 -2.14 -9.19
C PRO A 47 -4.10 -2.78 -8.13
N ILE A 48 -4.79 -3.86 -8.50
CA ILE A 48 -5.72 -4.59 -7.62
C ILE A 48 -5.03 -5.25 -6.40
N ARG A 49 -3.70 -5.24 -6.37
CA ARG A 49 -2.87 -5.83 -5.30
C ARG A 49 -3.15 -5.19 -3.94
N PHE A 50 -3.45 -3.89 -3.92
CA PHE A 50 -3.85 -3.20 -2.68
C PHE A 50 -5.17 -3.74 -2.12
N TYR A 51 -6.11 -4.12 -2.99
CA TYR A 51 -7.37 -4.73 -2.59
C TYR A 51 -7.15 -6.13 -1.99
N LEU A 52 -6.27 -6.95 -2.58
CA LEU A 52 -5.96 -8.27 -2.02
C LEU A 52 -5.39 -8.18 -0.60
N VAL A 53 -4.48 -7.25 -0.36
CA VAL A 53 -3.93 -7.00 0.99
C VAL A 53 -5.03 -6.55 1.96
N ALA A 54 -5.90 -5.62 1.55
CA ALA A 54 -6.99 -5.13 2.38
C ALA A 54 -7.99 -6.25 2.73
N MET A 55 -8.33 -7.11 1.77
CA MET A 55 -9.23 -8.25 1.97
C MET A 55 -8.65 -9.26 2.97
N ILE A 56 -7.37 -9.60 2.83
CA ILE A 56 -6.65 -10.47 3.78
C ILE A 56 -6.65 -9.87 5.18
N PHE A 57 -6.38 -8.56 5.29
CA PHE A 57 -6.38 -7.86 6.56
C PHE A 57 -7.75 -7.90 7.24
N ILE A 58 -8.84 -7.70 6.49
CA ILE A 58 -10.21 -7.78 7.04
C ILE A 58 -10.51 -9.18 7.60
N ILE A 59 -10.12 -10.23 6.88
CA ILE A 59 -10.35 -11.61 7.34
C ILE A 59 -9.57 -11.89 8.63
N PHE A 60 -8.32 -11.46 8.70
CA PHE A 60 -7.49 -11.61 9.89
C PHE A 60 -7.99 -10.76 11.08
N ASP A 61 -8.49 -9.54 10.82
CA ASP A 61 -9.08 -8.68 11.86
C ASP A 61 -10.36 -9.30 12.45
N ILE A 62 -11.18 -9.93 11.60
CA ILE A 62 -12.33 -10.73 12.03
C ILE A 62 -11.88 -11.97 12.82
N GLU A 63 -10.72 -12.57 12.54
CA GLU A 63 -10.22 -13.66 13.39
C GLU A 63 -9.89 -13.16 14.81
N VAL A 64 -9.24 -11.99 14.90
CA VAL A 64 -8.87 -11.36 16.18
C VAL A 64 -10.10 -10.92 16.98
N ILE A 65 -11.15 -10.41 16.32
CA ILE A 65 -12.38 -10.01 17.04
C ILE A 65 -13.06 -11.21 17.72
N PHE A 66 -12.91 -12.43 17.18
CA PHE A 66 -13.40 -13.66 17.83
C PHE A 66 -12.47 -14.16 18.93
N LEU A 67 -11.16 -13.98 18.77
CA LEU A 67 -10.20 -14.33 19.82
C LEU A 67 -10.35 -13.45 21.07
N TYR A 68 -10.82 -12.21 20.93
CA TYR A 68 -10.88 -11.26 22.04
C TYR A 68 -11.87 -11.66 23.15
N PRO A 69 -13.16 -11.96 22.88
CA PRO A 69 -14.07 -12.45 23.91
C PRO A 69 -13.60 -13.76 24.54
N TRP A 70 -13.07 -14.69 23.72
CA TRP A 70 -12.51 -15.94 24.23
C TRP A 70 -11.36 -15.71 25.21
N ALA A 71 -10.43 -14.81 24.89
CA ALA A 71 -9.32 -14.46 25.77
C ALA A 71 -9.81 -13.89 27.11
N VAL A 72 -10.89 -13.10 27.10
CA VAL A 72 -11.51 -12.55 28.31
C VAL A 72 -12.12 -13.65 29.19
N ILE A 73 -12.78 -14.66 28.60
CA ILE A 73 -13.46 -15.75 29.34
C ILE A 73 -12.62 -17.04 29.44
N PHE A 74 -11.34 -17.00 29.05
CA PHE A 74 -10.47 -18.18 28.96
C PHE A 74 -10.49 -19.06 30.22
N ARG A 75 -10.54 -18.42 31.41
CA ARG A 75 -10.56 -19.13 32.70
C ARG A 75 -11.82 -19.99 32.91
N GLN A 76 -12.94 -19.65 32.28
CA GLN A 76 -14.20 -20.40 32.41
C GLN A 76 -14.25 -21.58 31.44
N LEU A 77 -13.70 -21.42 30.24
CA LEU A 77 -13.70 -22.46 29.20
C LEU A 77 -12.52 -23.44 29.31
N SER A 78 -11.42 -23.04 29.98
CA SER A 78 -10.24 -23.88 30.24
C SER A 78 -9.76 -24.59 28.96
N ASN A 79 -9.46 -25.89 29.05
CA ASN A 79 -8.92 -26.69 27.95
C ASN A 79 -9.90 -26.87 26.77
N PHE A 80 -11.21 -26.84 27.03
CA PHE A 80 -12.21 -27.00 25.97
C PHE A 80 -12.17 -25.82 24.99
N GLY A 81 -12.23 -24.60 25.53
CA GLY A 81 -12.12 -23.40 24.70
C GLY A 81 -10.75 -23.26 24.03
N LEU A 82 -9.69 -23.79 24.62
CA LEU A 82 -8.36 -23.80 23.99
C LEU A 82 -8.37 -24.65 22.71
N VAL A 83 -8.91 -25.87 22.77
CA VAL A 83 -8.97 -26.76 21.61
C VAL A 83 -9.84 -26.16 20.50
N GLU A 84 -11.02 -25.63 20.84
CA GLU A 84 -11.91 -25.00 19.86
C GLU A 84 -11.24 -23.80 19.17
N MET A 85 -10.55 -22.94 19.92
CA MET A 85 -9.88 -21.78 19.32
C MET A 85 -8.67 -22.14 18.49
N VAL A 86 -7.91 -23.18 18.86
CA VAL A 86 -6.82 -23.67 18.03
C VAL A 86 -7.35 -24.22 16.72
N ILE A 87 -8.46 -24.97 16.73
CA ILE A 87 -9.10 -25.49 15.52
C ILE A 87 -9.63 -24.34 14.65
N PHE A 88 -10.29 -23.36 15.26
CA PHE A 88 -10.79 -22.17 14.58
C PHE A 88 -9.66 -21.40 13.90
N ALA A 89 -8.61 -21.05 14.65
CA ALA A 89 -7.46 -20.31 14.14
C ALA A 89 -6.73 -21.12 13.05
N ALA A 90 -6.50 -22.42 13.25
CA ALA A 90 -5.83 -23.27 12.25
C ALA A 90 -6.59 -23.31 10.92
N THR A 91 -7.93 -23.36 10.96
CA THR A 91 -8.77 -23.42 9.75
C THR A 91 -8.65 -22.14 8.92
N VAL A 92 -8.69 -20.98 9.56
CA VAL A 92 -8.50 -19.68 8.90
C VAL A 92 -7.05 -19.51 8.45
N PHE A 93 -6.09 -19.91 9.29
CA PHE A 93 -4.67 -19.82 9.01
C PHE A 93 -4.25 -20.64 7.78
N VAL A 94 -4.80 -21.85 7.60
CA VAL A 94 -4.57 -22.65 6.38
C VAL A 94 -5.07 -21.92 5.13
N SER A 95 -6.24 -21.29 5.21
CA SER A 95 -6.79 -20.49 4.10
C SER A 95 -5.92 -19.27 3.79
N PHE A 96 -5.37 -18.62 4.82
CA PHE A 96 -4.39 -17.54 4.68
C PHE A 96 -3.12 -18.02 3.97
N LEU A 97 -2.51 -19.12 4.44
CA LEU A 97 -1.30 -19.70 3.84
C LEU A 97 -1.52 -20.06 2.36
N TYR A 98 -2.69 -20.60 2.02
CA TYR A 98 -3.06 -20.88 0.63
C TYR A 98 -3.10 -19.60 -0.23
N LEU A 99 -3.63 -18.50 0.30
CA LEU A 99 -3.70 -17.26 -0.46
C LEU A 99 -2.31 -16.62 -0.65
N VAL A 100 -1.45 -16.72 0.37
CA VAL A 100 -0.05 -16.25 0.30
C VAL A 100 0.74 -17.06 -0.73
N SER A 101 0.59 -18.39 -0.74
CA SER A 101 1.30 -19.27 -1.68
C SER A 101 0.88 -19.04 -3.14
N ASN A 102 -0.38 -18.63 -3.37
CA ASN A 102 -0.88 -18.21 -4.68
C ASN A 102 -0.33 -16.86 -5.16
N GLY A 103 0.55 -16.21 -4.38
CA GLY A 103 1.23 -15.00 -4.80
C GLY A 103 0.42 -13.72 -4.61
N ALA A 104 -0.58 -13.71 -3.71
CA ALA A 104 -1.33 -12.51 -3.35
C ALA A 104 -0.43 -11.35 -2.87
N LEU A 105 0.77 -11.67 -2.36
CA LEU A 105 1.79 -10.72 -1.89
C LEU A 105 2.98 -10.56 -2.85
N THR A 106 2.91 -11.02 -4.10
CA THR A 106 4.01 -10.80 -5.06
C THR A 106 4.01 -9.34 -5.54
N TRP A 107 5.04 -8.60 -5.15
CA TRP A 107 5.29 -7.23 -5.58
C TRP A 107 6.37 -7.21 -6.66
N GLY A 108 5.96 -7.04 -7.91
CA GLY A 108 6.90 -6.76 -9.00
C GLY A 108 6.27 -6.83 -10.38
N PRO A 109 6.78 -6.07 -11.36
CA PRO A 109 6.56 -6.37 -12.76
C PRO A 109 7.28 -7.70 -13.08
N LYS A 110 6.58 -8.65 -13.71
CA LYS A 110 7.29 -9.75 -14.37
C LYS A 110 8.00 -9.14 -15.57
N ARG A 111 9.25 -8.69 -15.40
CA ARG A 111 10.07 -8.16 -16.50
C ARG A 111 10.23 -9.26 -17.54
N LYS A 112 9.47 -9.16 -18.63
CA LYS A 112 9.88 -9.78 -19.88
C LYS A 112 11.04 -8.92 -20.37
N ALA A 113 12.25 -9.48 -20.39
CA ALA A 113 13.33 -8.89 -21.17
C ALA A 113 12.84 -8.91 -22.62
N LEU A 114 12.58 -7.72 -23.19
CA LEU A 114 12.38 -7.66 -24.63
C LEU A 114 13.71 -8.08 -25.27
N PRO A 115 13.70 -9.03 -26.22
CA PRO A 115 14.89 -9.30 -27.00
C PRO A 115 15.31 -8.00 -27.69
N ILE A 116 16.56 -7.61 -27.49
CA ILE A 116 17.17 -6.52 -28.26
C ILE A 116 17.21 -7.04 -29.70
N GLN A 117 16.39 -6.43 -30.53
CA GLN A 117 16.38 -6.67 -31.96
C GLN A 117 17.58 -5.85 -32.49
N ASP A 118 18.63 -6.55 -32.93
CA ASP A 118 19.88 -5.94 -33.44
C ASP A 118 19.74 -5.49 -34.91
N ASP A 119 18.52 -5.20 -35.35
CA ASP A 119 18.15 -4.87 -36.74
C ASP A 119 18.38 -3.39 -37.09
N VAL A 120 19.31 -2.72 -36.41
CA VAL A 120 19.81 -1.43 -36.88
C VAL A 120 20.79 -1.68 -38.02
N GLU A 121 20.21 -1.63 -39.22
CA GLU A 121 20.85 -1.65 -40.53
C GLU A 121 22.17 -0.84 -40.56
N PRO A 122 23.29 -1.40 -41.05
CA PRO A 122 24.57 -0.70 -41.21
C PRO A 122 24.52 0.48 -42.22
N GLU A 123 23.37 0.71 -42.86
CA GLU A 123 23.14 1.75 -43.86
C GLU A 123 23.21 3.17 -43.26
N LEU A 124 22.91 3.35 -41.97
CA LEU A 124 22.97 4.66 -41.28
C LEU A 124 24.40 5.16 -40.99
N LEU A 125 25.42 4.31 -41.15
CA LEU A 125 26.83 4.71 -41.02
C LEU A 125 27.47 5.16 -42.34
N GLN A 126 26.77 5.01 -43.48
CA GLN A 126 27.31 5.38 -44.79
C GLN A 126 26.90 6.78 -45.26
N THR A 127 25.83 7.35 -44.72
CA THR A 127 25.27 8.65 -45.18
C THR A 127 25.89 9.89 -44.53
N THR A 128 26.84 9.73 -43.59
CA THR A 128 27.45 10.86 -42.84
C THR A 128 28.88 11.19 -43.25
N THR A 129 29.43 10.61 -44.32
CA THR A 129 30.70 11.10 -44.89
C THR A 129 30.41 12.31 -45.78
N PRO A 130 30.82 13.55 -45.40
CA PRO A 130 30.75 14.66 -46.33
C PRO A 130 31.76 14.39 -47.46
N ALA A 131 31.28 14.38 -48.69
CA ALA A 131 32.11 14.35 -49.88
C ALA A 131 33.10 15.52 -49.84
N ALA A 132 34.39 15.19 -49.85
CA ALA A 132 35.51 16.12 -50.00
C ALA A 132 35.64 16.62 -51.44
#